data_AF-A0A435YEW2-F1
#
_entry.id   AF-A0A435YEW2-F1
#
_cell.length_a   1.000
_cell.length_b   1.000
_cell.length_c   1.000
_cell.angle_alpha   90.00
_cell.angle_beta   90.00
_cell.angle_gamma   90.00
#
_symmetry.space_group_name_H-M   'P 1'
#
loop_
_entity.id
_entity.type
_entity.pdbx_description
1 polymer ?
#
loop_
_entity_poly.entity_id
_entity_poly.type
_entity_poly.pdbx_seq_one_letter_code
_entity_poly.pdbx_strand_id
1 'polypeptide(L)'
;MTTVPIRATRKAYRGGDQAKAQRVADENRIVDRIELRANEVLANCPDEIQTLLFGEIANDLAVDVNLVREALSGGHNGVTVRVTAAARELLERFKA
;
A
#
# COMPACT_ATOMS: atom_id res chain seq x y z
N MET A 1 10.82 10.82 -1.23
CA MET A 1 9.61 10.83 -2.07
C MET A 1 9.26 9.39 -2.39
N THR A 2 8.01 8.98 -2.19
CA THR A 2 7.55 7.63 -2.51
C THR A 2 7.34 7.49 -4.01
N THR A 3 7.89 6.41 -4.59
CA THR A 3 7.73 6.10 -6.01
C THR A 3 6.30 5.67 -6.30
N VAL A 4 5.77 6.11 -7.45
CA VAL A 4 4.44 5.75 -7.95
C VAL A 4 4.62 4.88 -9.21
N PRO A 5 3.94 3.72 -9.34
CA PRO A 5 3.00 3.12 -8.38
C PRO A 5 3.64 2.75 -7.04
N ILE A 6 2.87 2.86 -5.98
CA ILE A 6 3.29 2.47 -4.63
C ILE A 6 3.59 0.98 -4.61
N ARG A 7 4.72 0.62 -3.99
CA ARG A 7 5.13 -0.77 -3.72
C ARG A 7 5.19 -0.97 -2.22
N ALA A 8 4.39 -1.90 -1.73
CA ALA A 8 4.33 -2.19 -0.30
C ALA A 8 5.46 -3.13 0.13
N THR A 9 5.92 -2.93 1.35
CA THR A 9 6.96 -3.75 1.98
C THR A 9 6.36 -5.06 2.46
N ARG A 10 6.88 -6.18 1.94
CA ARG A 10 6.45 -7.54 2.31
C ARG A 10 7.42 -8.15 3.30
N LYS A 11 6.91 -8.99 4.20
CA LYS A 11 7.73 -9.72 5.16
C LYS A 11 8.28 -11.00 4.51
N ALA A 12 9.53 -11.31 4.77
CA ALA A 12 10.15 -12.57 4.33
C ALA A 12 10.52 -13.42 5.55
N TYR A 13 10.08 -14.68 5.55
CA TYR A 13 10.48 -15.65 6.55
C TYR A 13 11.32 -16.75 5.91
N ARG A 14 12.51 -17.01 6.47
CA ARG A 14 13.48 -18.00 5.95
C ARG A 14 13.69 -19.17 6.91
N GLY A 15 12.96 -19.24 8.02
CA GLY A 15 13.09 -20.33 8.98
C GLY A 15 12.30 -21.58 8.57
N GLY A 16 12.56 -22.70 9.24
CA GLY A 16 11.91 -23.99 8.95
C GLY A 16 10.53 -24.20 9.59
N ASP A 17 10.04 -23.25 10.40
CA ASP A 17 8.74 -23.36 11.06
C ASP A 17 7.61 -23.05 10.06
N GLN A 18 6.89 -24.10 9.64
CA GLN A 18 5.82 -23.98 8.65
C GLN A 18 4.65 -23.11 9.14
N ALA A 19 4.33 -23.12 10.44
CA ALA A 19 3.25 -22.31 10.98
C ALA A 19 3.60 -20.82 10.91
N LYS A 20 4.86 -20.46 11.18
CA LYS A 20 5.35 -19.08 11.00
C LYS A 20 5.40 -18.68 9.53
N ALA A 21 5.85 -19.58 8.65
CA ALA A 21 5.84 -19.34 7.21
C ALA A 21 4.43 -19.05 6.69
N GLN A 22 3.44 -19.83 7.13
CA GLN A 22 2.04 -19.63 6.75
C GLN A 22 1.50 -18.28 7.23
N ARG A 23 1.74 -17.91 8.49
CA ARG A 23 1.33 -16.60 9.04
C ARG A 23 1.90 -15.43 8.25
N VAL A 24 3.19 -15.50 7.88
CA VAL A 24 3.83 -14.45 7.06
C VAL A 24 3.25 -14.41 5.66
N ALA A 25 2.93 -15.56 5.06
CA ALA A 25 2.23 -15.59 3.78
C ALA A 25 0.83 -14.95 3.87
N ASP A 26 0.10 -15.20 4.96
CA ASP A 26 -1.22 -14.62 5.19
C ASP A 26 -1.14 -13.09 5.38
N GLU A 27 -0.16 -12.59 6.16
CA GLU A 27 0.12 -11.16 6.29
C GLU A 27 0.46 -10.52 4.94
N ASN A 28 1.29 -11.17 4.11
CA ASN A 28 1.64 -10.65 2.80
C ASN A 28 0.44 -10.54 1.84
N ARG A 29 -0.55 -11.43 1.95
CA ARG A 29 -1.82 -11.28 1.18
C ARG A 29 -2.59 -10.03 1.59
N ILE A 30 -2.54 -9.66 2.87
CA ILE A 30 -3.12 -8.39 3.35
C ILE A 30 -2.33 -7.21 2.78
N VAL A 31 -0.99 -7.30 2.78
CA VAL A 31 -0.11 -6.28 2.17
C VAL A 31 -0.40 -6.09 0.68
N ASP A 32 -0.69 -7.16 -0.07
CA ASP A 32 -1.07 -7.05 -1.48
C ASP A 32 -2.37 -6.25 -1.66
N ARG A 33 -3.36 -6.44 -0.78
CA ARG A 33 -4.60 -5.66 -0.79
C ARG A 33 -4.36 -4.19 -0.44
N ILE A 34 -3.47 -3.92 0.51
CA ILE A 34 -3.06 -2.56 0.89
C ILE A 34 -2.36 -1.86 -0.29
N GLU A 35 -1.41 -2.52 -0.96
CA GLU A 35 -0.73 -1.99 -2.14
C GLU A 35 -1.73 -1.65 -3.25
N LEU A 36 -2.65 -2.57 -3.53
CA LEU A 36 -3.69 -2.37 -4.54
C LEU A 36 -4.55 -1.16 -4.20
N ARG A 37 -5.14 -1.13 -2.99
CA ARG A 37 -6.04 -0.05 -2.58
C ARG A 37 -5.36 1.32 -2.59
N ALA A 38 -4.12 1.41 -2.12
CA ALA A 38 -3.35 2.65 -2.15
C ALA A 38 -3.19 3.16 -3.59
N ASN A 39 -2.88 2.28 -4.55
CA ASN A 39 -2.74 2.66 -5.96
C ASN A 39 -4.08 3.01 -6.62
N GLU A 40 -5.18 2.35 -6.25
CA GLU A 40 -6.53 2.72 -6.71
C GLU A 40 -6.91 4.13 -6.27
N VAL A 41 -6.65 4.49 -5.00
CA VAL A 41 -6.93 5.84 -4.50
C VAL A 41 -6.14 6.87 -5.31
N LEU A 42 -4.86 6.61 -5.57
CA LEU A 42 -4.04 7.50 -6.40
C LEU A 42 -4.54 7.58 -7.84
N ALA A 43 -4.95 6.46 -8.43
CA ALA A 43 -5.40 6.39 -9.82
C ALA A 43 -6.68 7.20 -10.07
N ASN A 44 -7.57 7.24 -9.07
CA ASN A 44 -8.87 7.91 -9.16
C ASN A 44 -8.84 9.40 -8.76
N CYS A 45 -7.77 9.88 -8.15
CA CYS A 45 -7.64 11.29 -7.77
C CYS A 45 -6.79 12.05 -8.81
N PRO A 46 -7.31 13.16 -9.40
CA PRO A 46 -6.62 13.89 -10.46
C PRO A 46 -5.46 14.76 -9.95
N ASP A 47 -5.41 15.06 -8.65
CA ASP A 47 -4.45 16.00 -8.09
C ASP A 47 -3.00 15.51 -8.24
N GLU A 48 -2.07 16.44 -8.46
CA GLU A 48 -0.65 16.13 -8.57
C GLU A 48 -0.05 15.77 -7.21
N ILE A 49 -0.45 16.47 -6.14
CA ILE A 49 -0.01 16.20 -4.77
C ILE A 49 -1.16 15.57 -4.01
N GLN A 50 -0.95 14.36 -3.52
CA GLN A 50 -1.97 13.59 -2.83
C GLN A 50 -1.45 13.07 -1.51
N THR A 51 -2.30 13.06 -0.49
CA THR A 51 -1.99 12.46 0.81
C THR A 51 -2.86 11.24 0.99
N LEU A 52 -2.24 10.08 1.15
CA LEU A 52 -2.91 8.84 1.54
C LEU A 52 -2.88 8.73 3.05
N LEU A 53 -4.05 8.72 3.69
CA LEU A 53 -4.15 8.48 5.12
C LEU A 53 -4.23 6.97 5.38
N PHE A 54 -3.38 6.47 6.28
CA PHE A 54 -3.33 5.06 6.61
C PHE A 54 -4.63 4.60 7.28
N GLY A 55 -5.27 5.48 8.06
CA GLY A 55 -6.55 5.20 8.70
C GLY A 55 -7.68 4.96 7.71
N GLU A 56 -7.71 5.69 6.58
CA GLU A 56 -8.73 5.51 5.54
C GLU A 56 -8.56 4.18 4.82
N ILE A 57 -7.32 3.85 4.42
CA ILE A 57 -7.00 2.56 3.79
C ILE A 57 -7.31 1.39 4.73
N ALA A 58 -6.99 1.54 6.02
CA ALA A 58 -7.26 0.54 7.04
C ALA A 58 -8.77 0.31 7.22
N ASN A 59 -9.56 1.39 7.24
CA ASN A 59 -11.02 1.33 7.33
C ASN A 59 -11.62 0.63 6.11
N ASP A 60 -11.24 1.05 4.89
CA ASP A 60 -11.72 0.49 3.63
C ASP A 60 -11.48 -1.03 3.53
N LEU A 61 -10.32 -1.49 4.02
CA LEU A 61 -9.94 -2.91 3.95
C LEU A 61 -10.36 -3.72 5.16
N ALA A 62 -10.90 -3.08 6.20
CA ALA A 62 -11.19 -3.64 7.52
C ALA A 62 -9.97 -4.35 8.14
N VAL A 63 -8.82 -3.66 8.16
CA VAL A 63 -7.53 -4.16 8.71
C VAL A 63 -6.95 -3.23 9.76
N ASP A 64 -5.97 -3.71 10.52
CA ASP A 64 -5.26 -2.89 11.50
C ASP A 64 -4.42 -1.79 10.82
N VAL A 65 -4.52 -0.56 11.30
CA VAL A 65 -3.78 0.60 10.75
C VAL A 65 -2.26 0.43 10.85
N ASN A 66 -1.76 -0.29 11.84
CA ASN A 66 -0.34 -0.58 11.98
C ASN A 66 0.16 -1.47 10.84
N LEU A 67 -0.65 -2.38 10.31
CA LEU A 67 -0.29 -3.18 9.15
C LEU A 67 -0.13 -2.29 7.90
N VAL A 68 -1.03 -1.32 7.72
CA VAL A 68 -0.90 -0.34 6.63
C VAL A 68 0.36 0.50 6.78
N ARG A 69 0.65 0.96 8.01
CA ARG A 69 1.87 1.72 8.32
C ARG A 69 3.15 0.93 8.12
N GLU A 70 3.16 -0.36 8.45
CA GLU A 70 4.31 -1.23 8.19
C GLU A 70 4.48 -1.52 6.69
N ALA A 71 3.37 -1.64 5.96
CA ALA A 71 3.36 -1.93 4.54
C ALA A 71 3.80 -0.73 3.68
N LEU A 72 3.34 0.48 4.01
CA LEU A 72 3.55 1.68 3.21
C LEU A 72 4.62 2.59 3.82
N SER A 73 5.64 2.94 3.04
CA SER A 73 6.65 3.90 3.46
C SER A 73 6.07 5.32 3.54
N GLY A 74 6.02 5.91 4.74
CA GLY A 74 5.44 7.22 4.98
C GLY A 74 5.72 7.78 6.38
N GLY A 75 4.94 8.80 6.75
CA GLY A 75 4.93 9.36 8.10
C GLY A 75 4.10 8.51 9.06
N HIS A 76 3.69 9.09 10.19
CA HIS A 76 2.93 8.35 11.20
C HIS A 76 1.50 8.01 10.76
N ASN A 77 0.81 8.96 10.12
CA ASN A 77 -0.61 8.88 9.79
C ASN A 77 -0.88 8.60 8.31
N GLY A 78 0.14 8.69 7.46
CA GLY A 78 -0.05 8.68 6.03
C GLY A 78 1.22 8.96 5.25
N VAL A 79 1.08 8.98 3.92
CA VAL A 79 2.15 9.31 2.99
C VAL A 79 1.66 10.35 1.99
N THR A 80 2.43 11.42 1.81
CA THR A 80 2.21 12.39 0.73
C THR A 80 3.05 11.98 -0.46
N VAL A 81 2.41 11.89 -1.62
CA VAL A 81 3.01 11.50 -2.90
C VAL A 81 2.77 12.56 -3.95
N ARG A 82 3.71 12.66 -4.89
CA ARG A 82 3.58 13.48 -6.10
C ARG A 82 3.37 12.56 -7.29
N VAL A 83 2.20 12.66 -7.92
CA VAL A 83 1.82 11.87 -9.09
C VAL A 83 2.04 12.71 -10.35
N THR A 84 3.18 12.50 -11.00
CA THR A 84 3.51 13.14 -12.29
C THR A 84 2.65 12.57 -13.43
N ALA A 85 2.63 13.23 -14.58
CA ALA A 85 1.95 12.72 -15.77
C ALA A 85 2.42 11.31 -16.18
N ALA A 86 3.73 11.05 -16.17
CA ALA A 86 4.27 9.71 -16.47
C ALA A 86 3.85 8.67 -15.42
N ALA A 87 3.79 9.05 -14.13
CA ALA A 87 3.28 8.17 -13.09
C ALA A 87 1.79 7.87 -13.26
N ARG A 88 1.02 8.82 -13.80
CA ARG A 88 -0.41 8.66 -14.07
C ARG A 88 -0.66 7.54 -15.10
N GLU A 89 0.13 7.50 -16.17
CA GLU A 89 0.04 6.44 -17.18
C GLU A 89 0.24 5.05 -16.56
N LEU A 90 1.16 4.92 -15.60
CA LEU A 90 1.40 3.67 -14.86
C LEU A 90 0.26 3.30 -13.89
N LEU A 91 -0.54 4.29 -13.47
CA LEU A 91 -1.67 4.10 -12.57
C LEU A 91 -2.96 3.72 -13.30
N GLU A 92 -3.05 3.90 -14.62
CA GLU A 92 -4.27 3.60 -15.40
C GLU A 92 -4.77 2.16 -15.18
N ARG A 93 -3.85 1.20 -15.01
CA ARG A 93 -4.18 -0.21 -14.73
C ARG A 93 -4.90 -0.45 -13.39
N PHE A 94 -4.94 0.54 -12.51
CA PHE A 94 -5.59 0.49 -11.20
C PHE A 94 -6.87 1.33 -11.13
N LYS A 95 -7.31 1.93 -12.24
CA LYS A 95 -8.64 2.53 -12.29
C LYS A 95 -9.68 1.40 -12.24
N ALA A 96 -10.63 1.55 -11.33
CA ALA A 96 -11.78 0.66 -11.15
C ALA A 96 -12.96 1.14 -11.98
#